data_AF-A0A0Q6N2G1-F1
#
_entry.id   AF-A0A0Q6N2G1-F1
#
_cell.length_a   1.000
_cell.length_b   1.000
_cell.length_c   1.000
_cell.angle_alpha   90.00
_cell.angle_beta   90.00
_cell.angle_gamma   90.00
#
_symmetry.space_group_name_H-M   'P 1'
#
loop_
_entity.id
_entity.type
_entity.pdbx_description
1 polymer ?
#
loop_
_entity_poly.entity_id
_entity_poly.type
_entity_poly.pdbx_seq_one_letter_code
_entity_poly.pdbx_strand_id
1 'polypeptide(L)'
;MSMSESDRIALAARLHVALRRKHGRVTDTEWMATNAEYATEIIRMTREHAAETKDEDLYLLATRLEQAMEPLARAARLAARAPDGNPPIPLPRFAGGLG
;
A
#
# COMPACT_ATOMS: atom_id res chain seq x y z
N MET A 1 15.05 -15.20 -3.30
CA MET A 1 15.51 -13.80 -3.11
C MET A 1 14.56 -13.16 -2.12
N SER A 2 14.99 -12.88 -0.89
CA SER A 2 14.18 -12.10 0.05
C SER A 2 14.06 -10.68 -0.49
N MET A 3 12.85 -10.16 -0.65
CA MET A 3 12.63 -8.80 -1.13
C MET A 3 13.11 -7.80 -0.08
N SER A 4 14.16 -7.04 -0.42
CA SER A 4 14.74 -6.01 0.44
C SER A 4 13.81 -4.80 0.57
N GLU A 5 13.99 -4.02 1.63
CA GLU A 5 13.24 -2.78 1.86
C GLU A 5 13.30 -1.79 0.69
N SER A 6 14.47 -1.71 0.04
CA SER A 6 14.66 -0.91 -1.17
C SER A 6 13.75 -1.35 -2.33
N ASP A 7 13.47 -2.66 -2.46
CA ASP A 7 12.59 -3.20 -3.50
C ASP A 7 11.12 -2.82 -3.23
N ARG A 8 10.70 -2.88 -1.96
CA ARG A 8 9.39 -2.39 -1.51
C ARG A 8 9.23 -0.90 -1.77
N ILE A 9 10.24 -0.09 -1.46
CA ILE A 9 10.23 1.37 -1.73
C ILE A 9 10.15 1.63 -3.24
N ALA A 10 10.91 0.90 -4.07
CA ALA A 10 10.86 1.06 -5.52
C ALA A 10 9.47 0.70 -6.10
N LEU A 11 8.86 -0.39 -5.62
CA LEU A 11 7.50 -0.78 -6.01
C LEU A 11 6.46 0.25 -5.55
N ALA A 12 6.54 0.73 -4.31
CA ALA A 12 5.67 1.76 -3.78
C ALA A 12 5.79 3.07 -4.58
N ALA A 13 7.00 3.47 -4.97
CA ALA A 13 7.24 4.68 -5.76
C ALA A 13 6.64 4.56 -7.17
N ARG A 14 6.78 3.38 -7.81
CA ARG A 14 6.17 3.12 -9.11
C ARG A 14 4.66 3.18 -9.03
N LEU A 15 4.08 2.59 -7.98
CA LEU A 15 2.65 2.62 -7.75
C LEU A 15 2.16 4.05 -7.49
N HIS A 16 2.88 4.82 -6.67
CA HIS A 16 2.62 6.23 -6.43
C HIS A 16 2.56 7.05 -7.73
N VAL A 17 3.55 6.92 -8.60
CA VAL A 17 3.60 7.66 -9.87
C VAL A 17 2.42 7.27 -10.77
N ALA A 18 2.08 5.99 -10.84
CA ALA A 18 0.94 5.51 -11.61
C ALA A 18 -0.39 6.08 -11.08
N LEU A 19 -0.60 6.04 -9.77
CA LEU A 19 -1.78 6.58 -9.10
C LEU A 19 -1.88 8.11 -9.25
N ARG A 20 -0.78 8.84 -9.06
CA ARG A 20 -0.75 10.29 -9.25
C ARG A 20 -1.15 10.69 -10.67
N ARG A 21 -0.70 9.94 -11.69
CA ARG A 21 -1.01 10.23 -13.09
C ARG A 21 -2.44 9.88 -13.47
N LYS A 22 -2.94 8.72 -13.05
CA LYS A 22 -4.25 8.20 -13.47
C LYS A 22 -5.40 8.71 -12.59
N HIS A 23 -5.15 8.84 -11.29
CA HIS A 23 -6.15 9.13 -10.27
C HIS A 23 -6.04 10.55 -9.69
N GLY A 24 -4.96 11.28 -10.00
CA GLY A 24 -4.68 12.60 -9.43
C GLY A 24 -4.37 12.59 -7.93
N ARG A 25 -4.23 11.39 -7.32
CA ARG A 25 -4.10 11.22 -5.87
C ARG A 25 -2.64 10.96 -5.50
N VAL A 26 -2.14 11.75 -4.55
CA VAL A 26 -0.78 11.61 -4.00
C VAL A 26 -0.85 10.65 -2.82
N THR A 27 -0.10 9.56 -2.87
CA THR A 27 -0.02 8.54 -1.80
C THR A 27 1.37 8.53 -1.15
N ASP A 28 1.47 8.39 0.16
CA ASP A 28 2.78 8.34 0.82
C ASP A 28 3.57 7.08 0.50
N THR A 29 4.63 7.22 -0.30
CA THR A 29 5.50 6.12 -0.73
C THR A 29 6.20 5.44 0.44
N GLU A 30 6.69 6.21 1.41
CA GLU A 30 7.43 5.68 2.57
C GLU A 30 6.52 4.89 3.51
N TRP A 31 5.31 5.39 3.76
CA TRP A 31 4.32 4.66 4.55
C TRP A 31 3.85 3.40 3.84
N MET A 32 3.72 3.43 2.51
CA MET A 32 3.32 2.26 1.73
C MET A 32 4.38 1.14 1.76
N ALA A 33 5.67 1.48 1.92
CA ALA A 33 6.74 0.48 1.99
C ALA A 33 6.96 -0.09 3.42
N THR A 34 6.53 0.65 4.45
CA THR A 34 6.82 0.34 5.87
C THR A 34 5.60 -0.11 6.67
N ASN A 35 4.39 0.22 6.21
CA ASN A 35 3.14 -0.15 6.89
C ASN A 35 2.33 -1.11 6.00
N ALA A 36 2.21 -2.35 6.44
CA ALA A 36 1.52 -3.40 5.69
C ALA A 36 0.00 -3.18 5.59
N GLU A 37 -0.64 -2.60 6.61
CA GLU A 37 -2.07 -2.33 6.59
C GLU A 37 -2.39 -1.21 5.60
N TYR A 38 -1.61 -0.13 5.64
CA TYR A 38 -1.74 0.95 4.68
C TYR A 38 -1.49 0.47 3.25
N ALA A 39 -0.43 -0.30 3.02
CA ALA A 39 -0.15 -0.86 1.71
C ALA A 39 -1.29 -1.75 1.19
N THR A 40 -1.90 -2.56 2.06
CA THR A 40 -3.04 -3.41 1.69
C THR A 40 -4.24 -2.58 1.21
N GLU A 41 -4.56 -1.50 1.89
CA GLU A 41 -5.64 -0.59 1.47
C GLU A 41 -5.31 0.08 0.13
N ILE A 42 -4.06 0.52 -0.08
CA ILE A 42 -3.65 1.09 -1.36
C ILE A 42 -3.69 0.05 -2.49
N ILE A 43 -3.27 -1.19 -2.24
CA ILE A 43 -3.34 -2.30 -3.19
C ILE A 43 -4.79 -2.59 -3.56
N ARG A 44 -5.69 -2.66 -2.58
CA ARG A 44 -7.12 -2.87 -2.80
C ARG A 44 -7.70 -1.76 -3.68
N MET A 45 -7.50 -0.50 -3.31
CA MET A 45 -7.96 0.66 -4.08
C MET A 45 -7.39 0.65 -5.52
N THR A 46 -6.11 0.29 -5.67
CA THR A 46 -5.46 0.18 -6.97
C THR A 46 -6.10 -0.92 -7.83
N ARG A 47 -6.41 -2.09 -7.25
CA ARG A 47 -7.02 -3.21 -7.98
C ARG A 47 -8.43 -2.90 -8.44
N GLU A 48 -9.22 -2.23 -7.59
CA GLU A 48 -10.55 -1.74 -7.96
C GLU A 48 -10.45 -0.80 -9.17
N HIS A 49 -9.53 0.16 -9.11
CA HIS A 49 -9.32 1.10 -10.21
C HIS A 49 -8.79 0.44 -11.50
N ALA A 50 -7.88 -0.52 -11.36
CA ALA A 50 -7.35 -1.30 -12.48
C ALA A 50 -8.47 -2.09 -13.17
N ALA A 51 -9.44 -2.63 -12.41
CA ALA A 51 -10.60 -3.31 -12.97
C ALA A 51 -11.52 -2.33 -13.72
N GLU A 52 -11.78 -1.14 -13.16
CA GLU A 52 -12.59 -0.10 -13.82
C GLU A 52 -11.97 0.41 -15.13
N THR A 53 -10.66 0.62 -15.14
CA THR A 53 -9.91 1.13 -16.30
C THR A 53 -9.44 0.05 -17.26
N LYS A 54 -9.67 -1.23 -16.93
CA LYS A 54 -9.13 -2.41 -17.63
C LYS A 54 -7.61 -2.34 -17.81
N ASP A 55 -6.92 -1.81 -16.81
CA ASP A 55 -5.47 -1.60 -16.83
C ASP A 55 -4.76 -2.78 -16.17
N GLU A 56 -4.40 -3.77 -16.99
CA GLU A 56 -3.75 -5.00 -16.52
C GLU A 56 -2.36 -4.73 -15.92
N ASP A 57 -1.63 -3.73 -16.41
CA ASP A 57 -0.31 -3.37 -15.88
C ASP A 57 -0.42 -2.83 -14.45
N LEU A 58 -1.41 -1.97 -14.19
CA LEU A 58 -1.69 -1.46 -12.85
C LEU A 58 -2.10 -2.58 -11.89
N TYR A 59 -2.90 -3.55 -12.35
CA TYR A 59 -3.29 -4.72 -11.57
C TYR A 59 -2.08 -5.60 -11.22
N LEU A 60 -1.18 -5.83 -12.19
CA LEU A 60 0.06 -6.59 -11.98
C LEU A 60 1.02 -5.87 -11.02
N LEU A 61 1.12 -4.53 -11.10
CA LEU A 61 1.90 -3.72 -10.16
C LEU A 61 1.37 -3.86 -8.73
N ALA A 62 0.05 -3.79 -8.54
CA ALA A 62 -0.57 -3.97 -7.23
C ALA A 62 -0.28 -5.37 -6.66
N THR A 63 -0.41 -6.40 -7.50
CA THR A 63 -0.12 -7.80 -7.13
C THR A 63 1.35 -7.98 -6.73
N ARG A 64 2.28 -7.35 -7.45
CA ARG A 64 3.72 -7.41 -7.12
C ARG A 64 4.03 -6.73 -5.79
N LEU A 65 3.41 -5.59 -5.51
CA LEU A 65 3.56 -4.91 -4.22
C LEU A 65 3.01 -5.77 -3.09
N GLU A 66 1.85 -6.40 -3.28
CA GLU A 66 1.26 -7.34 -2.31
C GLU A 66 2.24 -8.45 -1.93
N GLN A 67 2.84 -9.11 -2.94
CA GLN A 67 3.81 -10.18 -2.72
C GLN A 67 5.08 -9.68 -2.01
N ALA A 68 5.54 -8.47 -2.32
CA ALA A 68 6.68 -7.86 -1.65
C ALA A 68 6.37 -7.47 -0.19
N MET A 69 5.11 -7.13 0.11
CA MET A 69 4.65 -6.74 1.45
C MET A 69 4.21 -7.94 2.30
N GLU A 70 3.93 -9.11 1.71
CA GLU A 70 3.58 -10.35 2.40
C GLU A 70 4.44 -10.65 3.66
N PRO A 71 5.80 -10.60 3.63
CA PRO A 71 6.59 -10.85 4.83
C PRO A 71 6.33 -9.81 5.94
N LEU A 72 6.13 -8.55 5.58
CA LEU A 72 5.82 -7.47 6.53
C LEU A 72 4.39 -7.60 7.07
N ALA A 73 3.43 -7.92 6.21
CA ALA A 73 2.04 -8.17 6.59
C ALA A 73 1.93 -9.39 7.53
N ARG A 74 2.72 -10.43 7.26
CA ARG A 74 2.81 -11.60 8.13
C ARG A 74 3.41 -11.24 9.49
N ALA A 75 4.49 -10.44 9.52
CA ALA A 75 5.08 -9.95 10.77
C ALA A 75 4.09 -9.09 11.56
N ALA A 76 3.36 -8.18 10.90
CA ALA A 76 2.33 -7.34 11.52
C ALA A 76 1.18 -8.17 12.12
N ARG A 77 0.68 -9.17 11.38
CA ARG A 77 -0.36 -10.10 11.90
C ARG A 77 0.14 -10.91 13.09
N LEU A 78 1.40 -11.32 13.11
CA LEU A 78 1.99 -12.02 14.25
C LEU A 78 2.15 -11.09 15.46
N ALA A 79 2.57 -9.84 15.24
CA ALA A 79 2.68 -8.83 16.28
C ALA A 79 1.30 -8.44 16.87
N ALA A 80 0.28 -8.29 16.03
CA ALA A 80 -1.10 -7.99 16.47
C ALA A 80 -1.74 -9.14 17.30
N ARG A 81 -1.19 -10.36 17.19
CA ARG A 81 -1.60 -11.52 18.00
C ARG A 81 -0.84 -11.59 19.33
N ALA A 82 0.22 -10.80 19.51
CA ALA A 82 0.84 -10.61 20.81
C ALA A 82 -0.06 -9.70 21.65
N PRO A 83 -0.32 -10.01 22.93
CA PRO A 83 -1.28 -9.29 23.77
C PRO A 83 -0.82 -7.89 24.23
N ASP A 84 0.17 -7.29 23.59
CA ASP A 84 0.62 -5.92 23.94
C ASP A 84 -0.22 -4.91 23.15
N GLY A 85 -1.25 -4.39 23.83
CA GLY A 85 -2.36 -3.61 23.28
C GLY A 85 -2.03 -2.23 22.72
N ASN A 86 -1.10 -2.12 21.78
CA ASN A 86 -0.95 -0.90 20.97
C ASN A 86 -1.71 -1.06 19.64
N PRO A 87 -2.93 -0.51 19.51
CA PRO A 87 -3.63 -0.52 18.23
C PRO A 87 -2.80 0.24 17.19
N PRO A 88 -2.76 -0.23 15.92
CA PRO A 88 -2.16 0.54 14.84
C PRO A 88 -2.86 1.89 14.78
N ILE A 89 -2.08 2.96 14.83
CA ILE A 89 -2.56 4.34 14.78
C ILE A 89 -3.39 4.45 13.49
N PRO A 90 -4.71 4.67 13.57
CA PRO A 90 -5.51 4.83 12.37
C PRO A 90 -4.97 6.06 11.63
N LEU A 91 -4.60 5.86 10.37
CA LEU A 91 -4.20 6.93 9.46
C LEU A 91 -5.15 8.12 9.62
N PRO A 92 -4.64 9.37 9.60
CA PRO A 92 -5.49 10.53 9.61
C PRO A 92 -6.42 10.45 8.40
N ARG A 93 -7.71 10.25 8.69
CA ARG A 93 -8.81 10.48 7.76
C ARG A 93 -8.60 11.84 7.12
N PHE A 94 -8.16 11.87 5.86
CA PHE A 94 -8.11 13.09 5.06
C PHE A 94 -9.55 13.54 4.83
N ALA A 95 -10.06 14.32 5.79
CA ALA A 95 -11.28 15.09 5.64
C ALA A 95 -10.96 16.22 4.66
N GLY A 96 -11.49 16.09 3.45
CA GLY A 96 -11.72 17.26 2.60
C GLY A 96 -12.69 18.19 3.33
N GLY A 97 -12.15 19.18 4.02
CA GLY A 97 -12.89 20.33 4.53
C GLY A 97 -12.57 21.52 3.64
N LEU A 98 -13.45 21.79 2.69
CA LEU A 98 -13.56 23.07 2.00
C LEU A 98 -13.71 24.19 3.05
N GLY A 99 -12.95 25.27 2.87
CA GLY A 99 -13.08 26.55 3.57
C GLY A 99 -12.58 27.67 2.68
#